data_AF-A0A2V3PT67-F1
#
_entry.id   AF-A0A2V3PT67-F1
#
_cell.length_a   1.000
_cell.length_b   1.000
_cell.length_c   1.000
_cell.angle_alpha   90.00
_cell.angle_beta   90.00
_cell.angle_gamma   90.00
#
_symmetry.space_group_name_H-M   'P 1'
#
loop_
_entity.id
_entity.type
_entity.pdbx_description
1 polymer ?
#
loop_
_entity_poly.entity_id
_entity_poly.type
_entity_poly.pdbx_seq_one_letter_code
_entity_poly.pdbx_strand_id
1 'polypeptide(L)' 'MKTKRINKYIYYWIIWSNYGTGWERESWYDKRDSTYGQVKRDLKEYRFACPKASYQIRERRELNPDYQPNNN' A
#
# COMPACT_ATOMS: atom_id res chain seq x y z
N MET A 1 4.50 28.27 15.66
CA MET A 1 4.76 27.10 14.78
C MET A 1 3.64 26.09 15.00
N LYS A 2 2.89 25.70 13.96
CA LYS A 2 1.91 24.59 14.10
C LYS A 2 2.70 23.29 14.27
N THR A 3 2.57 22.64 15.42
CA THR A 3 3.07 21.27 15.62
C THR A 3 2.40 20.40 14.56
N LYS A 4 3.21 19.78 13.70
CA LYS A 4 2.72 18.88 12.66
C LYS A 4 2.15 17.65 13.39
N ARG A 5 0.83 17.57 13.52
CA ARG A 5 0.16 16.45 14.19
C ARG A 5 0.49 15.16 13.42
N ILE A 6 1.15 14.23 14.09
CA ILE A 6 1.50 12.94 13.52
C ILE A 6 0.25 12.06 13.50
N ASN A 7 -0.07 11.48 12.34
CA ASN A 7 -1.21 10.56 12.21
C ASN A 7 -0.90 9.24 12.90
N LYS A 8 -1.91 8.66 13.57
CA LYS A 8 -1.81 7.36 14.26
C LYS A 8 -1.44 6.20 13.34
N TYR A 9 -1.87 6.25 12.08
CA TYR A 9 -1.64 5.20 11.11
C TYR A 9 -0.95 5.73 9.86
N ILE A 10 -0.11 4.88 9.27
CA ILE A 10 0.37 5.02 7.90
C ILE A 10 -0.54 4.16 7.02
N TYR A 11 -0.91 4.68 5.87
CA TYR A 11 -1.81 4.01 4.94
C TYR A 11 -1.04 3.62 3.69
N TYR A 12 -1.34 2.43 3.18
CA TYR A 12 -0.68 1.84 2.05
C TYR A 12 -1.69 1.38 1.00
N TRP A 13 -1.28 1.42 -0.27
CA TRP A 13 -1.83 0.54 -1.29
C TRP A 13 -0.90 -0.65 -1.45
N ILE A 14 -1.47 -1.84 -1.60
CA ILE A 14 -0.72 -3.07 -1.80
C ILE A 14 -1.26 -3.74 -3.06
N ILE A 15 -0.37 -4.07 -3.98
CA ILE A 15 -0.69 -4.95 -5.10
C ILE A 15 -0.58 -6.39 -4.60
N TRP A 16 -1.66 -7.13 -4.77
CA TRP A 16 -1.71 -8.56 -4.52
C TRP A 16 -1.81 -9.32 -5.83
N SER A 17 -1.06 -10.40 -5.94
CA SER A 17 -1.07 -11.35 -7.05
C SER A 17 -1.64 -12.70 -6.59
N ASN A 18 -2.19 -13.45 -7.53
CA ASN A 18 -2.51 -14.85 -7.33
C ASN A 18 -2.15 -15.64 -8.59
N TYR A 19 -1.15 -16.50 -8.46
CA TYR A 19 -0.59 -17.34 -9.52
C TYR A 19 -1.19 -18.75 -9.54
N GLY A 20 -2.22 -19.03 -8.74
CA GLY A 20 -2.89 -20.32 -8.62
C GLY A 20 -2.68 -21.02 -7.27
N THR A 21 -1.81 -20.49 -6.40
CA THR A 21 -1.47 -21.07 -5.09
C THR A 21 -2.01 -20.27 -3.91
N GLY A 22 -2.61 -19.10 -4.16
CA GLY A 22 -3.09 -18.20 -3.12
C GLY A 22 -2.79 -16.74 -3.44
N TRP A 23 -3.21 -15.84 -2.54
CA TRP A 23 -2.95 -14.41 -2.67
C TRP A 23 -1.64 -14.04 -1.98
N GLU A 24 -0.74 -13.42 -2.72
CA GLU A 24 0.56 -12.95 -2.23
C GLU A 24 0.71 -11.43 -2.39
N ARG A 25 1.55 -10.82 -1.55
CA ARG A 25 1.79 -9.36 -1.54
C ARG A 25 3.04 -9.07 -2.37
N GLU A 26 2.86 -8.42 -3.50
CA GLU A 26 3.95 -8.13 -4.43
C GLU A 26 4.64 -6.80 -4.11
N SER A 27 3.84 -5.75 -3.98
CA SER A 27 4.35 -4.38 -3.92
C SER A 27 3.54 -3.53 -2.95
N TRP A 28 4.26 -2.66 -2.25
CA TRP A 28 3.75 -1.78 -1.21
C TRP A 28 4.01 -0.32 -1.54
N TYR A 29 2.99 0.51 -1.39
CA TYR A 29 3.03 1.92 -1.74
C TYR A 29 2.54 2.75 -0.57
N ASP A 30 3.44 3.52 0.05
CA ASP A 30 3.06 4.47 1.08
C ASP A 30 2.27 5.62 0.45
N LYS A 31 1.03 5.86 0.93
CA LYS A 31 0.16 6.92 0.39
C LYS A 31 0.70 8.33 0.65
N ARG A 32 1.70 8.51 1.51
CA ARG A 32 2.36 9.80 1.75
C ARG A 32 3.25 10.22 0.58
N ASP A 33 3.87 9.24 -0.08
CA ASP A 33 4.93 9.45 -1.07
C ASP A 33 4.56 8.90 -2.46
N SER A 34 3.54 8.04 -2.54
CA SER A 34 3.08 7.42 -3.79
C SER A 34 1.73 7.97 -4.22
N THR A 35 1.45 7.89 -5.53
CA THR A 35 0.13 8.22 -6.09
C THR A 35 -0.61 6.98 -6.55
N TYR A 36 -1.95 6.99 -6.51
CA TYR A 36 -2.75 5.87 -7.02
C TYR A 36 -2.53 5.63 -8.53
N GLY A 37 -2.15 6.68 -9.27
CA GLY A 37 -1.77 6.58 -10.68
C GLY A 37 -0.54 5.69 -10.89
N GLN A 38 0.48 5.83 -10.04
CA GLN A 38 1.67 4.97 -10.04
C GLN A 38 1.29 3.52 -9.76
N VAL A 39 0.49 3.25 -8.72
CA VAL A 39 0.05 1.89 -8.38
C VAL A 39 -0.67 1.22 -9.55
N LYS A 40 -1.54 1.95 -10.25
CA LYS A 40 -2.25 1.42 -11.43
C LYS A 40 -1.32 1.14 -12.61
N ARG A 41 -0.30 1.97 -12.83
CA ARG A 41 0.70 1.76 -13.89
C ARG A 41 1.48 0.48 -13.60
N ASP A 42 1.97 0.33 -12.38
CA ASP A 42 2.74 -0.85 -11.99
C ASP A 42 1.86 -2.11 -12.03
N LEU A 43 0.60 -2.04 -11.59
CA LEU A 43 -0.37 -3.13 -11.77
C LEU A 43 -0.53 -3.55 -13.23
N LYS A 44 -0.48 -2.61 -14.18
CA LYS A 44 -0.55 -2.90 -15.61
C LYS A 44 0.71 -3.66 -16.07
N GLU A 45 1.88 -3.32 -15.54
CA GLU A 45 3.13 -4.03 -15.82
C GLU A 45 3.09 -5.47 -15.28
N TYR A 46 2.60 -5.68 -14.06
CA TYR A 46 2.35 -7.03 -13.51
C TYR A 46 1.44 -7.85 -14.41
N ARG A 47 0.31 -7.28 -14.83
CA ARG A 47 -0.64 -7.93 -15.76
C ARG A 47 -0.02 -8.26 -17.11
N PHE A 48 0.87 -7.41 -17.61
CA PHE A 48 1.58 -7.66 -18.86
C PHE A 48 2.60 -8.80 -18.69
N ALA A 49 3.34 -8.82 -17.58
CA ALA A 49 4.38 -9.82 -17.31
C ALA A 49 3.81 -11.23 -17.07
N CYS A 50 2.67 -11.35 -16.36
CA CYS A 50 1.98 -12.63 -16.19
C CYS A 50 0.46 -12.45 -16.37
N PRO A 51 -0.04 -12.56 -17.62
CA PRO A 51 -1.45 -12.30 -17.96
C PRO A 51 -2.45 -13.31 -17.39
N LYS A 52 -1.98 -14.51 -17.03
CA LYS A 52 -2.83 -15.59 -16.49
C LYS A 52 -3.08 -15.46 -14.99
N ALA A 53 -2.30 -14.62 -14.30
CA ALA A 53 -2.46 -14.39 -12.88
C ALA A 53 -3.58 -13.37 -12.59
N SER A 54 -4.18 -13.49 -11.42
CA SER A 54 -5.15 -12.52 -10.93
C SER A 54 -4.45 -11.46 -10.09
N TYR A 55 -4.88 -10.20 -10.22
CA TYR A 55 -4.29 -9.10 -9.46
C TYR A 55 -5.35 -8.18 -8.89
N GLN A 56 -5.12 -7.68 -7.68
CA GLN A 56 -5.98 -6.71 -7.00
C GLN A 56 -5.14 -5.69 -6.23
N ILE A 57 -5.67 -4.47 -6.08
CA ILE A 57 -5.10 -3.48 -5.16
C ILE A 57 -5.93 -3.50 -3.89
N ARG A 58 -5.28 -3.62 -2.72
CA ARG A 58 -5.94 -3.51 -1.42
C ARG A 58 -5.32 -2.40 -0.60
N GLU A 59 -6.13 -1.83 0.27
CA GLU A 59 -5.63 -0.87 1.25
C GLU A 59 -5.20 -1.60 2.52
N ARG A 60 -4.08 -1.16 3.10
CA ARG A 60 -3.65 -1.59 4.43
C ARG A 60 -3.26 -0.36 5.23
N ARG A 61 -3.34 -0.49 6.55
CA ARG A 61 -2.79 0.49 7.47
C ARG A 61 -1.87 -0.19 8.47
N GLU A 62 -0.83 0.50 8.87
CA GLU A 62 0.05 0.09 9.96
C GLU A 62 0.16 1.21 10.99
N LEU A 63 0.47 0.84 12.23
CA LEU A 63 0.67 1.82 13.29
C LEU A 63 1.87 2.69 12.91
N ASN A 64 1.70 4.00 12.98
CA ASN A 64 2.81 4.91 12.74
C ASN A 64 3.78 4.84 13.95
N PRO A 65 5.05 4.44 13.76
CA PRO A 65 6.01 4.35 14.86
C PRO A 65 6.26 5.71 15.54
N ASP A 66 6.08 6.81 14.81
CA ASP A 66 6.27 8.16 15.33
C ASP A 66 5.04 8.67 16.11
N TYR A 67 3.94 7.92 16.12
CA TYR A 67 2.74 8.30 16.85
C TYR A 67 2.92 8.02 18.34
N GLN A 68 3.11 9.09 19.11
CA GLN A 68 3.03 9.04 20.56
C GLN A 68 1.58 9.31 20.99
N PRO A 69 0.90 8.38 21.68
CA PRO A 69 -0.37 8.69 22.30
C PRO A 69 -0.11 9.76 23.38
N ASN A 70 -0.91 10.83 23.39
CA ASN A 70 -0.88 11.76 24.52
C ASN A 70 -1.33 10.98 25.75
N ASN A 71 -0.41 10.76 26.70
CA ASN A 71 -0.75 10.28 28.04
C ASN A 71 -1.40 11.44 28.79
N ASN A 72 -2.72 11.57 28.66
CA ASN A 72 -3.55 12.41 29.52
C ASN A 72 -3.81 11.68 30.85
#